data_AF-A0A2U1Q3U8-F1
#
_entry.id   AF-A0A2U1Q3U8-F1
#
_cell.length_a   1.000
_cell.length_b   1.000
_cell.length_c   1.000
_cell.angle_alpha   90.00
_cell.angle_beta   90.00
_cell.angle_gamma   90.00
#
_symmetry.space_group_name_H-M   'P 1'
#
loop_
_entity.id
_entity.type
_entity.pdbx_description
1 polymer ?
#
loop_
_entity_poly.entity_id
_entity_poly.type
_entity_poly.pdbx_seq_one_letter_code
_entity_poly.pdbx_strand_id
1 'polypeptide(L)'
;MKIGGGGGVCEAWCLVVFLYNKDEDVINFKTLQFDVGLWTFDDPKVFQRVLRAYATKLFMKLPKGGMGIVAAATGMDGHIKTSDKDERLICYIVNTAEYCHKTAGELSENVLKIIDSQYTDSVDMSEVQDEFSAVITKALVKLVHGVETKFDIEMGAMTRVPWGTLESVGDQSEYVNSINMILSGSVPTLGSLLSPIYFQFFLDKLASSLGPRFYLNVLKCKQISETGAQQMLLDTQAVKTILLDIPSLGRQTSGAAGYAKFISREMSKAESLLKVILSPIDSVADTYGALIPEGTPSEFQRILELKGLKKADQQTILDDFNKRGSGFLESPVAAQANQVPQMVVAPVPPPLTSTPSAAVIASREDVLTRAAALGRGAATTGFKRFLALTEAAKDRKDGPFRKLFNA
;
A
#
# COMPACT_ATOMS: atom_id res chain seq x y z
N MET A 1 14.56 64.81 26.09
CA MET A 1 14.59 63.51 26.78
C MET A 1 15.09 62.49 25.76
N LYS A 2 16.33 62.01 25.91
CA LYS A 2 16.93 60.96 25.06
C LYS A 2 16.09 59.69 25.21
N ILE A 3 15.50 59.19 24.13
CA ILE A 3 15.02 57.81 24.06
C ILE A 3 16.20 57.00 23.54
N GLY A 4 16.75 56.21 24.45
CA GLY A 4 17.94 55.39 24.23
C GLY A 4 17.64 54.18 23.35
N GLY A 5 18.71 53.68 22.76
CA GLY A 5 18.73 52.57 21.81
C GLY A 5 18.17 51.26 22.36
N GLY A 6 17.68 50.47 21.42
CA GLY A 6 17.16 49.13 21.59
C GLY A 6 16.55 48.65 20.27
N GLY A 7 17.27 48.88 19.16
CA GLY A 7 16.91 48.38 17.84
C GLY A 7 17.40 46.95 17.66
N GLY A 8 16.57 46.13 17.01
CA GLY A 8 16.70 44.67 16.91
C GLY A 8 15.79 44.04 17.95
N VAL A 9 14.60 43.52 17.64
CA VAL A 9 14.33 42.41 16.72
C VAL A 9 12.87 42.58 16.23
N CYS A 10 12.62 43.04 15.01
CA CYS A 10 11.24 43.18 14.49
C CYS A 10 11.12 42.96 12.96
N GLU A 11 12.04 42.23 12.37
CA GLU A 11 11.99 41.90 10.93
C GLU A 11 12.15 40.40 10.73
N ALA A 12 11.07 39.61 10.80
CA ALA A 12 11.04 38.26 10.20
C ALA A 12 9.67 37.56 10.25
N TRP A 13 8.56 38.15 9.76
CA TRP A 13 7.36 37.34 9.47
C TRP A 13 6.58 37.87 8.27
N CYS A 14 6.57 37.11 7.16
CA CYS A 14 5.79 37.39 5.95
C CYS A 14 5.13 36.09 5.44
N LEU A 15 3.80 36.02 5.38
CA LEU A 15 3.09 34.98 4.61
C LEU A 15 1.68 35.44 4.17
N VAL A 16 1.32 35.23 2.90
CA VAL A 16 -0.07 35.34 2.39
C VAL A 16 -0.46 34.06 1.66
N VAL A 17 -1.68 33.59 1.90
CA VAL A 17 -2.32 32.38 1.35
C VAL A 17 -3.64 32.81 0.72
N PHE A 18 -3.97 32.43 -0.52
CA PHE A 18 -5.36 32.11 -0.95
C PHE A 18 -5.43 31.37 -2.30
N LEU A 19 -6.40 30.44 -2.39
CA LEU A 19 -6.76 29.63 -3.57
C LEU A 19 -8.00 30.19 -4.27
N TYR A 20 -7.93 30.43 -5.58
CA TYR A 20 -8.90 30.12 -6.67
C TYR A 20 -8.62 31.05 -7.88
N ASN A 21 -8.46 30.52 -9.10
CA ASN A 21 -8.66 31.31 -10.31
C ASN A 21 -9.70 30.63 -11.20
N LYS A 22 -10.59 31.42 -11.77
CA LYS A 22 -11.89 31.01 -12.31
C LYS A 22 -11.81 30.55 -13.77
N ASP A 23 -10.64 30.61 -14.41
CA ASP A 23 -10.55 30.55 -15.87
C ASP A 23 -9.56 29.53 -16.46
N GLU A 24 -8.66 28.85 -15.70
CA GLU A 24 -7.82 27.78 -16.26
C GLU A 24 -7.52 26.63 -15.26
N ASP A 25 -7.90 25.41 -15.63
CA ASP A 25 -7.79 24.15 -14.86
C ASP A 25 -6.34 23.61 -14.74
N VAL A 26 -5.35 24.45 -14.43
CA VAL A 26 -3.96 24.03 -14.20
C VAL A 26 -3.40 24.72 -12.95
N ILE A 27 -3.16 23.94 -11.88
CA ILE A 27 -2.43 24.43 -10.70
C ILE A 27 -0.94 24.52 -11.07
N ASN A 28 -0.49 25.70 -11.48
CA ASN A 28 0.92 25.99 -11.75
C ASN A 28 1.49 26.91 -10.67
N PHE A 29 2.53 26.43 -9.98
CA PHE A 29 3.28 27.15 -8.95
C PHE A 29 4.30 28.08 -9.62
N LYS A 30 4.14 29.40 -9.50
CA LYS A 30 5.26 30.34 -9.73
C LYS A 30 5.28 31.46 -8.70
N THR A 31 6.32 31.38 -7.88
CA THR A 31 7.06 32.47 -7.22
C THR A 31 6.32 33.30 -6.17
N LEU A 32 6.86 33.21 -4.94
CA LEU A 32 6.65 34.14 -3.84
C LEU A 32 7.29 35.50 -4.20
N GLN A 33 6.51 36.58 -4.27
CA GLN A 33 7.04 37.94 -4.32
C GLN A 33 6.21 38.81 -3.36
N PHE A 34 6.88 39.52 -2.45
CA PHE A 34 6.27 40.23 -1.31
C PHE A 34 6.30 41.75 -1.51
N ASP A 35 5.21 42.42 -1.13
CA ASP A 35 5.17 43.86 -0.86
C ASP A 35 4.55 44.06 0.54
N VAL A 36 5.25 44.79 1.41
CA VAL A 36 5.03 44.81 2.87
C VAL A 36 4.39 46.12 3.27
N GLY A 37 3.11 46.07 3.62
CA GLY A 37 2.45 47.15 4.35
C GLY A 37 1.24 46.63 5.11
N LEU A 38 1.25 46.75 6.44
CA LEU A 38 0.11 46.60 7.38
C LEU A 38 -0.07 45.31 8.23
N TRP A 39 0.92 44.42 8.40
CA TRP A 39 0.80 43.35 9.41
C TRP A 39 1.97 43.35 10.40
N THR A 40 1.79 44.02 11.54
CA THR A 40 2.66 43.89 12.72
C THR A 40 2.20 42.67 13.52
N PHE A 41 2.90 41.53 13.41
CA PHE A 41 2.62 40.31 14.18
C PHE A 41 3.55 40.20 15.39
N ASP A 42 3.01 40.42 16.60
CA ASP A 42 3.73 40.29 17.87
C ASP A 42 3.57 38.91 18.57
N ASP A 43 2.80 37.95 18.02
CA ASP A 43 2.51 36.65 18.70
C ASP A 43 2.58 35.40 17.78
N PRO A 44 3.59 34.51 17.97
CA PRO A 44 3.72 33.22 17.26
C PRO A 44 2.48 32.31 17.36
N LYS A 45 1.68 32.43 18.43
CA LYS A 45 0.48 31.60 18.64
C LYS A 45 -0.63 31.93 17.65
N VAL A 46 -0.72 33.18 17.18
CA VAL A 46 -1.71 33.57 16.17
C VAL A 46 -1.40 32.90 14.84
N PHE A 47 -0.12 32.85 14.47
CA PHE A 47 0.33 32.20 13.24
C PHE A 47 0.03 30.69 13.24
N GLN A 48 0.32 30.00 14.35
CA GLN A 48 -0.03 28.58 14.50
C GLN A 48 -1.54 28.33 14.33
N ARG A 49 -2.39 29.18 14.91
CA ARG A 49 -3.86 29.06 14.78
C ARG A 49 -4.32 29.18 13.34
N VAL A 50 -3.75 30.10 12.55
CA VAL A 50 -4.08 30.27 11.14
C VAL A 50 -3.71 29.04 10.33
N LEU A 51 -2.51 28.49 10.54
CA LEU A 51 -2.05 27.29 9.83
C LEU A 51 -2.90 26.05 10.17
N ARG A 52 -3.27 25.85 11.45
CA ARG A 52 -4.19 24.76 11.85
C ARG A 52 -5.58 24.92 11.24
N ALA A 53 -6.09 26.15 11.19
CA ALA A 53 -7.36 26.43 10.51
C ALA A 53 -7.28 26.13 9.01
N TYR A 54 -6.13 26.40 8.37
CA TYR A 54 -5.90 26.05 6.97
C TYR A 54 -5.84 24.54 6.74
N ALA A 55 -5.11 23.79 7.58
CA ALA A 55 -5.11 22.32 7.55
C ALA A 55 -6.53 21.75 7.68
N THR A 56 -7.34 22.32 8.58
CA THR A 56 -8.76 21.95 8.73
C THR A 56 -9.54 22.22 7.44
N LYS A 57 -9.34 23.38 6.78
CA LYS A 57 -10.00 23.68 5.50
C LYS A 57 -9.59 22.71 4.39
N LEU A 58 -8.30 22.36 4.28
CA LEU A 58 -7.83 21.35 3.31
C LEU A 58 -8.49 20.00 3.57
N PHE A 59 -8.57 19.58 4.84
CA PHE A 59 -9.26 18.36 5.22
C PHE A 59 -10.74 18.37 4.80
N MET A 60 -11.45 19.47 5.02
CA MET A 60 -12.87 19.60 4.65
C MET A 60 -13.12 19.65 3.13
N LYS A 61 -12.09 19.92 2.34
CA LYS A 61 -12.14 19.90 0.87
C LYS A 61 -11.91 18.52 0.26
N LEU A 62 -11.45 17.54 1.05
CA LEU A 62 -11.36 16.18 0.57
C LEU A 62 -12.74 15.67 0.15
N PRO A 63 -12.86 14.95 -0.98
CA PRO A 63 -14.10 14.35 -1.41
C PRO A 63 -14.73 13.55 -0.26
N LYS A 64 -15.95 13.94 0.11
CA LYS A 64 -16.70 13.20 1.12
C LYS A 64 -17.04 11.85 0.52
N GLY A 65 -16.68 10.77 1.22
CA GLY A 65 -17.08 9.44 0.82
C GLY A 65 -18.60 9.38 0.73
N GLY A 66 -19.12 8.73 -0.31
CA GLY A 66 -20.54 8.49 -0.43
C GLY A 66 -20.99 7.55 0.69
N MET A 67 -21.44 8.10 1.82
CA MET A 67 -22.39 7.40 2.68
C MET A 67 -23.73 7.46 1.97
N GLY A 68 -23.90 6.61 0.95
CA GLY A 68 -25.22 6.26 0.50
C GLY A 68 -25.96 5.62 1.66
N ILE A 69 -27.23 5.98 1.86
CA ILE A 69 -28.11 5.48 2.93
C ILE A 69 -28.09 3.93 3.02
N VAL A 70 -27.74 3.25 1.93
CA VAL A 70 -27.62 1.79 1.82
C VAL A 70 -26.36 1.21 2.48
N ALA A 71 -25.23 1.94 2.52
CA ALA A 71 -23.96 1.45 3.08
C ALA A 71 -23.98 1.34 4.62
N ALA A 72 -24.75 2.19 5.28
CA ALA A 72 -24.97 2.13 6.73
C ALA A 72 -25.80 0.89 7.15
N ALA A 73 -26.60 0.33 6.24
CA ALA A 73 -27.47 -0.81 6.52
C ALA A 73 -26.82 -2.18 6.25
N THR A 74 -25.75 -2.23 5.43
CA THR A 74 -25.13 -3.49 4.98
C THR A 74 -23.72 -3.74 5.51
N GLY A 75 -23.14 -2.80 6.27
CA GLY A 75 -21.77 -2.96 6.81
C GLY A 75 -20.66 -2.97 5.75
N MET A 76 -20.97 -2.58 4.51
CA MET A 76 -19.98 -2.39 3.45
C MET A 76 -19.46 -0.96 3.54
N ASP A 77 -18.17 -0.81 3.86
CA ASP A 77 -17.48 0.48 3.87
C ASP A 77 -17.80 1.27 2.58
N GLY A 78 -18.31 2.49 2.77
CA GLY A 78 -18.97 3.26 1.72
C GLY A 78 -18.16 3.37 0.43
N HIS A 79 -18.80 3.07 -0.71
CA HIS A 79 -18.23 3.31 -2.03
C HIS A 79 -17.88 4.79 -2.19
N ILE A 80 -16.59 5.12 -2.22
CA ILE A 80 -16.14 6.46 -2.55
C ILE A 80 -16.02 6.51 -4.07
N LYS A 81 -17.01 7.13 -4.71
CA LYS A 81 -16.92 7.42 -6.14
C LYS A 81 -15.98 8.62 -6.33
N THR A 82 -14.69 8.37 -6.47
CA THR A 82 -13.71 9.39 -6.89
C THR A 82 -13.69 9.47 -8.41
N SER A 83 -14.03 10.64 -8.96
CA SER A 83 -13.77 10.95 -10.36
C SER A 83 -12.30 11.28 -10.60
N ASP A 84 -11.87 11.32 -11.84
CA ASP A 84 -10.49 11.71 -12.19
C ASP A 84 -10.18 13.15 -11.76
N LYS A 85 -11.21 14.01 -11.67
CA LYS A 85 -11.09 15.37 -11.10
C LYS A 85 -10.84 15.33 -9.60
N ASP A 86 -11.52 14.43 -8.90
CA ASP A 86 -11.34 14.23 -7.46
C ASP A 86 -9.94 13.68 -7.14
N GLU A 87 -9.44 12.73 -7.94
CA GLU A 87 -8.10 12.18 -7.81
C GLU A 87 -7.03 13.27 -7.92
N ARG A 88 -7.13 14.15 -8.93
CA ARG A 88 -6.25 15.31 -9.09
C ARG A 88 -6.34 16.27 -7.90
N LEU A 89 -7.57 16.60 -7.47
CA LEU A 89 -7.80 17.47 -6.31
C LEU A 89 -7.12 16.92 -5.05
N ILE A 90 -7.24 15.61 -4.80
CA ILE A 90 -6.60 14.94 -3.66
C ILE A 90 -5.08 15.08 -3.75
N CYS A 91 -4.47 14.85 -4.92
CA CYS A 91 -3.02 15.05 -5.11
C CYS A 91 -2.59 16.50 -4.81
N TYR A 92 -3.37 17.48 -5.26
CA TYR A 92 -3.08 18.89 -4.97
C TYR A 92 -3.19 19.23 -3.48
N ILE A 93 -4.16 18.63 -2.77
CA ILE A 93 -4.26 18.76 -1.32
C ILE A 93 -3.03 18.16 -0.63
N VAL A 94 -2.55 16.99 -1.07
CA VAL A 94 -1.31 16.37 -0.55
C VAL A 94 -0.12 17.30 -0.73
N ASN A 95 0.11 17.80 -1.94
CA ASN A 95 1.25 18.68 -2.23
C ASN A 95 1.19 20.00 -1.45
N THR A 96 0.00 20.55 -1.29
CA THR A 96 -0.22 21.78 -0.51
C THR A 96 0.08 21.54 0.96
N ALA A 97 -0.42 20.44 1.52
CA ALA A 97 -0.18 20.09 2.92
C ALA A 97 1.31 19.78 3.17
N GLU A 98 2.00 19.11 2.24
CA GLU A 98 3.45 18.89 2.32
C GLU A 98 4.22 20.21 2.34
N TYR A 99 3.89 21.14 1.45
CA TYR A 99 4.53 22.45 1.42
C TYR A 99 4.35 23.19 2.75
N CYS A 100 3.12 23.25 3.26
CA CYS A 100 2.84 23.89 4.55
C CYS A 100 3.56 23.20 5.72
N HIS A 101 3.61 21.86 5.74
CA HIS A 101 4.36 21.10 6.73
C HIS A 101 5.84 21.47 6.74
N LYS A 102 6.47 21.48 5.56
CA LYS A 102 7.89 21.75 5.40
C LYS A 102 8.22 23.20 5.77
N THR A 103 7.48 24.16 5.21
CA THR A 103 7.71 25.59 5.47
C THR A 103 7.47 25.96 6.93
N ALA A 104 6.48 25.35 7.60
CA ALA A 104 6.27 25.56 9.03
C ALA A 104 7.48 25.13 9.87
N GLY A 105 8.08 23.98 9.55
CA GLY A 105 9.30 23.51 10.22
C GLY A 105 10.51 24.40 9.97
N GLU A 106 10.81 24.68 8.70
CA GLU A 106 11.95 25.54 8.31
C GLU A 106 11.85 26.93 8.93
N LEU A 107 10.63 27.49 9.01
CA LEU A 107 10.38 28.77 9.66
C LEU A 107 10.65 28.71 11.17
N SER A 108 10.18 27.65 11.84
CA SER A 108 10.47 27.41 13.26
C SER A 108 11.97 27.43 13.54
N GLU A 109 12.75 26.66 12.77
CA GLU A 109 14.19 26.55 12.94
C GLU A 109 14.93 27.88 12.68
N ASN A 110 14.48 28.64 11.69
CA ASN A 110 15.12 29.91 11.36
C ASN A 110 14.85 30.98 12.43
N VAL A 111 13.63 31.00 12.98
CA VAL A 111 13.26 31.92 14.05
C VAL A 111 14.00 31.59 15.33
N LEU A 112 14.14 30.29 15.67
CA LEU A 112 14.91 29.83 16.83
C LEU A 112 16.38 30.31 16.83
N LYS A 113 16.95 30.63 15.67
CA LYS A 113 18.32 31.17 15.55
C LYS A 113 18.42 32.66 15.87
N ILE A 114 17.30 33.38 15.91
CA ILE A 114 17.25 34.85 15.97
C ILE A 114 16.63 35.34 17.29
N ILE A 115 15.75 34.53 17.92
CA ILE A 115 15.04 34.92 19.14
C ILE A 115 15.87 34.68 20.42
N ASP A 116 15.58 35.48 21.45
CA ASP A 116 16.14 35.29 22.79
C ASP A 116 15.66 33.97 23.42
N SER A 117 16.54 33.36 24.22
CA SER A 117 16.33 32.06 24.91
C SER A 117 15.02 31.97 25.71
N GLN A 118 14.44 33.09 26.12
CA GLN A 118 13.20 33.14 26.89
C GLN A 118 11.94 32.89 26.05
N TYR A 119 12.03 32.91 24.72
CA TYR A 119 10.90 32.71 23.79
C TYR A 119 11.00 31.41 22.98
N THR A 120 12.07 30.62 23.16
CA THR A 120 12.33 29.35 22.47
C THR A 120 11.14 28.39 22.52
N ASP A 121 10.53 28.20 23.69
CA ASP A 121 9.40 27.28 23.87
C ASP A 121 8.09 27.76 23.19
N SER A 122 8.03 29.03 22.78
CA SER A 122 6.86 29.59 22.09
C SER A 122 6.89 29.42 20.57
N VAL A 123 8.01 28.94 20.03
CA VAL A 123 8.27 28.74 18.59
C VAL A 123 8.45 27.26 18.28
N ASP A 124 7.53 26.43 18.79
CA ASP A 124 7.39 25.04 18.36
C ASP A 124 6.25 24.91 17.34
N MET A 125 6.58 24.45 16.13
CA MET A 125 5.62 24.19 15.05
C MET A 125 5.24 22.72 14.91
N SER A 126 5.70 21.83 15.80
CA SER A 126 5.50 20.38 15.72
C SER A 126 4.01 20.01 15.65
N GLU A 127 3.15 20.62 16.48
CA GLU A 127 1.71 20.37 16.44
C GLU A 127 1.07 20.82 15.11
N VAL A 128 1.56 21.89 14.50
CA VAL A 128 1.08 22.36 13.18
C VAL A 128 1.51 21.41 12.07
N GLN A 129 2.76 20.93 12.12
CA GLN A 129 3.28 19.92 11.21
C GLN A 129 2.51 18.61 11.33
N ASP A 130 2.17 18.18 12.55
CA ASP A 130 1.36 17.00 12.80
C ASP A 130 -0.04 17.08 12.13
N GLU A 131 -0.69 18.24 12.17
CA GLU A 131 -1.97 18.47 11.50
C GLU A 131 -1.86 18.33 9.98
N PHE A 132 -0.84 18.93 9.36
CA PHE A 132 -0.63 18.77 7.92
C PHE A 132 -0.23 17.33 7.54
N SER A 133 0.57 16.65 8.36
CA SER A 133 0.87 15.23 8.22
C SER A 133 -0.38 14.35 8.26
N ALA A 134 -1.33 14.67 9.14
CA ALA A 134 -2.62 14.00 9.20
C ALA A 134 -3.47 14.25 7.95
N VAL A 135 -3.47 15.48 7.40
CA VAL A 135 -4.13 15.79 6.12
C VAL A 135 -3.55 14.97 4.98
N ILE A 136 -2.22 14.92 4.85
CA ILE A 136 -1.51 14.13 3.82
C ILE A 136 -1.92 12.65 3.91
N THR A 137 -1.81 12.07 5.11
CA THR A 137 -2.12 10.65 5.32
C THR A 137 -3.57 10.33 4.95
N LYS A 138 -4.52 11.15 5.41
CA LYS A 138 -5.95 10.94 5.11
C LYS A 138 -6.25 11.12 3.62
N ALA A 139 -5.62 12.09 2.96
CA ALA A 139 -5.75 12.31 1.53
C ALA A 139 -5.24 11.12 0.71
N LEU A 140 -4.05 10.60 1.03
CA LEU A 140 -3.49 9.42 0.36
C LEU A 140 -4.35 8.17 0.56
N VAL A 141 -4.86 7.93 1.78
CA VAL A 141 -5.78 6.80 2.03
C VAL A 141 -7.09 6.94 1.23
N LYS A 142 -7.62 8.17 1.09
CA LYS A 142 -8.79 8.43 0.23
C LYS A 142 -8.51 8.12 -1.24
N LEU A 143 -7.32 8.42 -1.72
CA LEU A 143 -6.90 8.11 -3.08
C LEU A 143 -6.83 6.60 -3.32
N VAL A 144 -6.25 5.85 -2.37
CA VAL A 144 -6.23 4.38 -2.41
C VAL A 144 -7.65 3.81 -2.47
N HIS A 145 -8.53 4.24 -1.56
CA HIS A 145 -9.92 3.77 -1.51
C HIS A 145 -10.70 4.08 -2.80
N GLY A 146 -10.39 5.20 -3.45
CA GLY A 146 -10.96 5.57 -4.74
C GLY A 146 -10.67 4.54 -5.83
N VAL A 147 -9.40 4.13 -5.95
CA VAL A 147 -8.98 3.09 -6.89
C VAL A 147 -9.52 1.72 -6.49
N GLU A 148 -9.52 1.39 -5.20
CA GLU A 148 -10.13 0.15 -4.68
C GLU A 148 -11.61 0.06 -5.01
N THR A 149 -12.35 1.16 -4.90
CA THR A 149 -13.78 1.21 -5.22
C THR A 149 -14.03 0.91 -6.71
N LYS A 150 -13.20 1.46 -7.60
CA LYS A 150 -13.26 1.15 -9.04
C LYS A 150 -12.93 -0.33 -9.29
N PHE A 151 -11.92 -0.88 -8.61
CA PHE A 151 -11.54 -2.28 -8.72
C PHE A 151 -12.63 -3.24 -8.19
N ASP A 152 -13.27 -2.91 -7.07
CA ASP A 152 -14.32 -3.72 -6.45
C ASP A 152 -15.57 -3.84 -7.37
N ILE A 153 -15.83 -2.83 -8.21
CA ILE A 153 -16.89 -2.91 -9.24
C ILE A 153 -16.58 -4.03 -10.24
N GLU A 154 -15.33 -4.10 -10.73
CA GLU A 154 -14.89 -5.14 -11.67
C GLU A 154 -14.80 -6.52 -11.00
N MET A 155 -14.43 -6.57 -9.73
CA MET A 155 -14.55 -7.82 -8.95
C MET A 155 -16.00 -8.28 -8.83
N GLY A 156 -16.93 -7.35 -8.64
CA GLY A 156 -18.36 -7.62 -8.68
C GLY A 156 -18.80 -8.20 -10.04
N ALA A 157 -18.28 -7.65 -11.15
CA ALA A 157 -18.53 -8.18 -12.49
C ALA A 157 -17.96 -9.61 -12.65
N MET A 158 -16.72 -9.85 -12.21
CA MET A 158 -16.07 -11.17 -12.22
C MET A 158 -16.92 -12.24 -11.52
N THR A 159 -17.50 -11.93 -10.35
CA THR A 159 -18.33 -12.90 -9.61
C THR A 159 -19.64 -13.27 -10.31
N ARG A 160 -20.08 -12.48 -11.30
CA ARG A 160 -21.31 -12.69 -12.08
C ARG A 160 -21.07 -13.46 -13.38
N VAL A 161 -19.82 -13.62 -13.80
CA VAL A 161 -19.47 -14.44 -14.96
C VAL A 161 -19.93 -15.89 -14.70
N PRO A 162 -20.58 -16.55 -15.66
CA PRO A 162 -21.13 -17.89 -15.49
C PRO A 162 -20.04 -18.98 -15.58
N TRP A 163 -19.08 -18.96 -14.66
CA TRP A 163 -17.93 -19.88 -14.64
C TRP A 163 -18.28 -21.37 -14.64
N GLY A 164 -19.47 -21.73 -14.12
CA GLY A 164 -19.96 -23.11 -14.07
C GLY A 164 -20.46 -23.66 -15.40
N THR A 165 -20.80 -22.81 -16.37
CA THR A 165 -21.39 -23.21 -17.66
C THR A 165 -20.60 -22.66 -18.86
N LEU A 166 -19.34 -22.26 -18.64
CA LEU A 166 -18.49 -21.76 -19.71
C LEU A 166 -18.09 -22.92 -20.65
N GLU A 167 -18.41 -22.82 -21.93
CA GLU A 167 -18.23 -23.91 -22.90
C GLU A 167 -16.79 -24.04 -23.40
N SER A 168 -16.09 -22.93 -23.60
CA SER A 168 -14.72 -22.90 -24.12
C SER A 168 -13.88 -21.80 -23.48
N VAL A 169 -12.57 -22.03 -23.42
CA VAL A 169 -11.56 -21.00 -23.13
C VAL A 169 -11.43 -20.09 -24.35
N GLY A 170 -11.35 -18.79 -24.12
CA GLY A 170 -11.20 -17.78 -25.16
C GLY A 170 -10.23 -16.67 -24.73
N ASP A 171 -10.48 -15.47 -25.23
CA ASP A 171 -9.71 -14.28 -24.87
C ASP A 171 -9.94 -13.87 -23.41
N GLN A 172 -9.12 -12.93 -22.97
CA GLN A 172 -9.20 -12.34 -21.64
C GLN A 172 -10.59 -11.74 -21.36
N SER A 173 -11.14 -12.02 -20.18
CA SER A 173 -12.47 -11.56 -19.77
C SER A 173 -12.57 -10.03 -19.69
N GLU A 174 -13.78 -9.50 -19.92
CA GLU A 174 -14.06 -8.05 -19.93
C GLU A 174 -13.62 -7.33 -18.64
N TYR A 175 -13.85 -7.92 -17.46
CA TYR A 175 -13.48 -7.30 -16.19
C TYR A 175 -11.96 -7.04 -16.09
N VAL A 176 -11.13 -7.88 -16.71
CA VAL A 176 -9.68 -7.70 -16.73
C VAL A 176 -9.30 -6.52 -17.61
N ASN A 177 -9.98 -6.35 -18.75
CA ASN A 177 -9.80 -5.19 -19.63
C ASN A 177 -10.20 -3.89 -18.92
N SER A 178 -11.33 -3.91 -18.20
CA SER A 178 -11.77 -2.78 -17.38
C SER A 178 -10.78 -2.43 -16.27
N ILE A 179 -10.22 -3.43 -15.57
CA ILE A 179 -9.15 -3.23 -14.57
C ILE A 179 -7.95 -2.53 -15.20
N ASN A 180 -7.51 -2.99 -16.38
CA ASN A 180 -6.41 -2.36 -17.09
C ASN A 180 -6.71 -0.90 -17.44
N MET A 181 -7.91 -0.61 -17.93
CA MET A 181 -8.34 0.76 -18.25
C MET A 181 -8.36 1.68 -17.03
N ILE A 182 -8.90 1.19 -15.90
CA ILE A 182 -8.93 1.93 -14.64
C ILE A 182 -7.51 2.31 -14.20
N LEU A 183 -6.61 1.32 -14.16
CA LEU A 183 -5.25 1.53 -13.67
C LEU A 183 -4.42 2.38 -14.65
N SER A 184 -4.53 2.12 -15.95
CA SER A 184 -3.85 2.91 -16.98
C SER A 184 -4.32 4.36 -17.05
N GLY A 185 -5.59 4.63 -16.69
CA GLY A 185 -6.13 6.00 -16.62
C GLY A 185 -5.68 6.76 -15.37
N SER A 186 -5.77 6.13 -14.20
CA SER A 186 -5.47 6.79 -12.92
C SER A 186 -3.97 6.85 -12.63
N VAL A 187 -3.25 5.73 -12.71
CA VAL A 187 -1.88 5.59 -12.16
C VAL A 187 -0.87 6.61 -12.73
N PRO A 188 -0.80 6.86 -14.06
CA PRO A 188 0.15 7.83 -14.60
C PRO A 188 -0.10 9.26 -14.08
N THR A 189 -1.38 9.64 -13.93
CA THR A 189 -1.74 10.94 -13.38
C THR A 189 -1.27 11.06 -11.93
N LEU A 190 -1.51 10.05 -11.10
CA LEU A 190 -1.09 10.05 -9.70
C LEU A 190 0.42 10.07 -9.54
N GLY A 191 1.14 9.27 -10.32
CA GLY A 191 2.61 9.23 -10.33
C GLY A 191 3.23 10.55 -10.80
N SER A 192 2.55 11.30 -11.67
CA SER A 192 3.02 12.62 -12.12
C SER A 192 2.77 13.75 -11.11
N LEU A 193 1.71 13.64 -10.29
CA LEU A 193 1.29 14.70 -9.37
C LEU A 193 1.84 14.52 -7.97
N LEU A 194 2.10 13.29 -7.52
CA LEU A 194 2.63 13.00 -6.19
C LEU A 194 4.16 12.94 -6.19
N SER A 195 4.78 13.33 -5.09
CA SER A 195 6.20 13.07 -4.87
C SER A 195 6.47 11.55 -4.84
N PRO A 196 7.67 11.07 -5.20
CA PRO A 196 8.00 9.64 -5.19
C PRO A 196 7.75 8.97 -3.84
N ILE A 197 7.90 9.71 -2.74
CA ILE A 197 7.68 9.23 -1.38
C ILE A 197 6.20 8.93 -1.14
N TYR A 198 5.30 9.85 -1.49
CA TYR A 198 3.87 9.63 -1.31
C TYR A 198 3.28 8.67 -2.32
N PHE A 199 3.81 8.66 -3.54
CA PHE A 199 3.43 7.66 -4.53
C PHE A 199 3.85 6.25 -4.09
N GLN A 200 5.04 6.09 -3.47
CA GLN A 200 5.42 4.81 -2.86
C GLN A 200 4.44 4.37 -1.77
N PHE A 201 4.05 5.28 -0.86
CA PHE A 201 3.05 4.99 0.16
C PHE A 201 1.73 4.53 -0.45
N PHE A 202 1.27 5.20 -1.51
CA PHE A 202 0.08 4.82 -2.26
C PHE A 202 0.23 3.39 -2.84
N LEU A 203 1.36 3.08 -3.48
CA LEU A 203 1.63 1.74 -4.03
C LEU A 203 1.63 0.66 -2.96
N ASP A 204 2.29 0.88 -1.82
CA ASP A 204 2.34 -0.10 -0.74
C ASP A 204 0.95 -0.45 -0.21
N LYS A 205 0.08 0.57 -0.07
CA LYS A 205 -1.31 0.39 0.34
C LYS A 205 -2.16 -0.30 -0.72
N LEU A 206 -1.97 0.07 -1.98
CA LEU A 206 -2.67 -0.55 -3.10
C LEU A 206 -2.30 -2.04 -3.23
N ALA A 207 -1.01 -2.39 -3.12
CA ALA A 207 -0.54 -3.78 -3.13
C ALA A 207 -1.13 -4.60 -1.99
N SER A 208 -1.15 -4.03 -0.78
CA SER A 208 -1.73 -4.66 0.41
C SER A 208 -3.23 -4.93 0.29
N SER A 209 -3.89 -4.41 -0.75
CA SER A 209 -5.34 -4.42 -0.91
C SER A 209 -5.81 -5.19 -2.14
N LEU A 210 -5.29 -4.89 -3.34
CA LEU A 210 -5.83 -5.43 -4.60
C LEU A 210 -5.65 -6.95 -4.73
N GLY A 211 -4.45 -7.47 -4.42
CA GLY A 211 -4.17 -8.92 -4.48
C GLY A 211 -5.08 -9.74 -3.56
N PRO A 212 -5.13 -9.42 -2.25
CA PRO A 212 -6.05 -10.08 -1.31
C PRO A 212 -7.51 -9.96 -1.73
N ARG A 213 -7.95 -8.79 -2.22
CA ARG A 213 -9.33 -8.60 -2.73
C ARG A 213 -9.63 -9.50 -3.92
N PHE A 214 -8.71 -9.65 -4.87
CA PHE A 214 -8.89 -10.55 -6.01
C PHE A 214 -9.15 -11.98 -5.54
N TYR A 215 -8.24 -12.51 -4.71
CA TYR A 215 -8.36 -13.85 -4.13
C TYR A 215 -9.71 -14.04 -3.39
N LEU A 216 -10.11 -13.08 -2.56
CA LEU A 216 -11.39 -13.15 -1.84
C LEU A 216 -12.60 -13.13 -2.77
N ASN A 217 -12.54 -12.44 -3.92
CA ASN A 217 -13.66 -12.45 -4.87
C ASN A 217 -13.71 -13.74 -5.69
N VAL A 218 -12.58 -14.41 -5.95
CA VAL A 218 -12.60 -15.78 -6.51
C VAL A 218 -13.35 -16.72 -5.57
N LEU A 219 -13.11 -16.62 -4.26
CA LEU A 219 -13.83 -17.39 -3.25
C LEU A 219 -15.33 -17.07 -3.17
N LYS A 220 -15.79 -15.91 -3.67
CA LYS A 220 -17.21 -15.52 -3.70
C LYS A 220 -17.96 -16.04 -4.93
N CYS A 221 -17.27 -16.57 -5.94
CA CYS A 221 -17.92 -17.21 -7.08
C CYS A 221 -18.81 -18.38 -6.61
N LYS A 222 -19.80 -18.76 -7.42
CA LYS A 222 -20.72 -19.85 -7.05
C LYS A 222 -20.12 -21.22 -7.35
N GLN A 223 -20.03 -21.52 -8.64
CA GLN A 223 -19.47 -22.74 -9.17
C GLN A 223 -18.54 -22.37 -10.33
N ILE A 224 -17.41 -23.05 -10.41
CA ILE A 224 -16.36 -22.88 -11.40
C ILE A 224 -16.13 -24.27 -12.01
N SER A 225 -16.49 -24.42 -13.29
CA SER A 225 -16.24 -25.64 -14.06
C SER A 225 -14.74 -25.78 -14.37
N GLU A 226 -14.32 -26.93 -14.92
CA GLU A 226 -12.95 -27.11 -15.38
C GLU A 226 -12.55 -26.04 -16.43
N THR A 227 -13.37 -25.86 -17.47
CA THR A 227 -13.18 -24.82 -18.49
C THR A 227 -13.17 -23.42 -17.87
N GLY A 228 -14.09 -23.16 -16.93
CA GLY A 228 -14.15 -21.89 -16.21
C GLY A 228 -12.90 -21.60 -15.38
N ALA A 229 -12.34 -22.63 -14.73
CA ALA A 229 -11.10 -22.51 -13.96
C ALA A 229 -9.89 -22.29 -14.87
N GLN A 230 -9.84 -22.92 -16.05
CA GLN A 230 -8.81 -22.66 -17.05
C GLN A 230 -8.85 -21.21 -17.53
N GLN A 231 -10.04 -20.68 -17.89
CA GLN A 231 -10.20 -19.28 -18.28
C GLN A 231 -9.82 -18.32 -17.14
N MET A 232 -10.31 -18.57 -15.92
CA MET A 232 -10.01 -17.71 -14.77
C MET A 232 -8.51 -17.74 -14.41
N LEU A 233 -7.80 -18.83 -14.69
CA LEU A 233 -6.35 -18.90 -14.49
C LEU A 233 -5.61 -18.00 -15.49
N LEU A 234 -6.05 -17.94 -16.76
CA LEU A 234 -5.53 -17.00 -17.75
C LEU A 234 -5.79 -15.56 -17.32
N ASP A 235 -7.02 -15.26 -16.91
CA ASP A 235 -7.38 -13.93 -16.41
C ASP A 235 -6.55 -13.54 -15.17
N THR A 236 -6.29 -14.50 -14.26
CA THR A 236 -5.45 -14.28 -13.07
C THR A 236 -4.03 -13.89 -13.47
N GLN A 237 -3.45 -14.51 -14.50
CA GLN A 237 -2.14 -14.11 -15.03
C GLN A 237 -2.18 -12.72 -15.66
N ALA A 238 -3.24 -12.39 -16.40
CA ALA A 238 -3.40 -11.07 -16.99
C ALA A 238 -3.52 -9.98 -15.92
N VAL A 239 -4.38 -10.17 -14.92
CA VAL A 239 -4.50 -9.26 -13.76
C VAL A 239 -3.15 -9.12 -13.05
N LYS A 240 -2.45 -10.22 -12.79
CA LYS A 240 -1.12 -10.19 -12.16
C LYS A 240 -0.14 -9.33 -12.96
N THR A 241 -0.09 -9.49 -14.28
CA THR A 241 0.76 -8.69 -15.16
C THR A 241 0.40 -7.21 -15.09
N ILE A 242 -0.89 -6.87 -15.16
CA ILE A 242 -1.38 -5.49 -15.03
C ILE A 242 -0.95 -4.89 -13.69
N LEU A 243 -1.14 -5.63 -12.59
CA LEU A 243 -0.77 -5.16 -11.25
C LEU A 243 0.75 -4.96 -11.12
N LEU A 244 1.56 -5.86 -11.68
CA LEU A 244 3.03 -5.75 -11.66
C LEU A 244 3.55 -4.55 -12.45
N ASP A 245 2.81 -4.06 -13.44
CA ASP A 245 3.21 -2.90 -14.26
C ASP A 245 2.86 -1.54 -13.62
N ILE A 246 2.05 -1.52 -12.54
CA ILE A 246 1.60 -0.29 -11.87
C ILE A 246 2.77 0.65 -11.51
N PRO A 247 3.87 0.21 -10.87
CA PRO A 247 4.98 1.11 -10.57
C PRO A 247 5.58 1.75 -11.82
N SER A 248 5.71 0.99 -12.92
CA SER A 248 6.22 1.46 -14.20
C SER A 248 5.30 2.53 -14.82
N LEU A 249 3.99 2.30 -14.81
CA LEU A 249 2.99 3.26 -15.28
C LEU A 249 3.08 4.61 -14.53
N GLY A 250 3.37 4.55 -13.23
CA GLY A 250 3.59 5.73 -12.39
C GLY A 250 5.01 6.29 -12.41
N ARG A 251 5.92 5.74 -13.24
CA ARG A 251 7.35 6.10 -13.31
C ARG A 251 8.09 5.94 -11.98
N GLN A 252 7.64 5.03 -11.12
CA GLN A 252 8.25 4.72 -9.85
C GLN A 252 9.28 3.59 -10.00
N THR A 253 10.54 3.91 -9.72
CA THR A 253 11.64 2.94 -9.75
C THR A 253 12.01 2.45 -8.35
N SER A 254 11.88 3.32 -7.35
CA SER A 254 12.18 2.99 -5.95
C SER A 254 11.10 2.05 -5.40
N GLY A 255 11.47 1.06 -4.58
CA GLY A 255 10.49 0.16 -3.95
C GLY A 255 9.76 -0.83 -4.88
N ALA A 256 9.89 -0.70 -6.21
CA ALA A 256 9.20 -1.53 -7.20
C ALA A 256 9.45 -3.04 -7.02
N ALA A 257 10.67 -3.44 -6.63
CA ALA A 257 10.98 -4.84 -6.37
C ALA A 257 10.23 -5.41 -5.14
N GLY A 258 10.03 -4.61 -4.09
CA GLY A 258 9.26 -5.00 -2.92
C GLY A 258 7.77 -5.14 -3.25
N TYR A 259 7.24 -4.16 -3.98
CA TYR A 259 5.89 -4.17 -4.52
C TYR A 259 5.63 -5.42 -5.38
N ALA A 260 6.51 -5.70 -6.35
CA ALA A 260 6.38 -6.84 -7.26
C ALA A 260 6.41 -8.19 -6.53
N LYS A 261 7.28 -8.34 -5.53
CA LYS A 261 7.32 -9.55 -4.67
C LYS A 261 6.02 -9.73 -3.90
N PHE A 262 5.45 -8.66 -3.36
CA PHE A 262 4.19 -8.71 -2.63
C PHE A 262 3.03 -9.12 -3.55
N ILE A 263 2.84 -8.41 -4.68
CA ILE A 263 1.81 -8.74 -5.66
C ILE A 263 1.95 -10.18 -6.15
N SER A 264 3.17 -10.60 -6.50
CA SER A 264 3.41 -11.96 -6.96
C SER A 264 2.94 -12.98 -5.93
N ARG A 265 3.32 -12.80 -4.64
CA ARG A 265 2.91 -13.70 -3.57
C ARG A 265 1.39 -13.76 -3.39
N GLU A 266 0.71 -12.61 -3.38
CA GLU A 266 -0.74 -12.59 -3.18
C GLU A 266 -1.49 -13.18 -4.38
N MET A 267 -1.06 -12.89 -5.61
CA MET A 267 -1.67 -13.47 -6.81
C MET A 267 -1.43 -14.98 -6.93
N SER A 268 -0.27 -15.48 -6.48
CA SER A 268 0.00 -16.93 -6.43
C SER A 268 -1.01 -17.71 -5.60
N LYS A 269 -1.64 -17.09 -4.58
CA LYS A 269 -2.67 -17.76 -3.77
C LYS A 269 -3.91 -18.07 -4.61
N ALA A 270 -4.34 -17.13 -5.46
CA ALA A 270 -5.46 -17.33 -6.37
C ALA A 270 -5.12 -18.39 -7.44
N GLU A 271 -3.88 -18.39 -7.95
CA GLU A 271 -3.41 -19.42 -8.87
C GLU A 271 -3.43 -20.82 -8.24
N SER A 272 -2.92 -20.96 -7.01
CA SER A 272 -2.95 -22.23 -6.27
C SER A 272 -4.38 -22.71 -6.07
N LEU A 273 -5.28 -21.83 -5.64
CA LEU A 273 -6.70 -22.15 -5.47
C LEU A 273 -7.32 -22.68 -6.77
N LEU A 274 -7.11 -22.00 -7.89
CA LEU A 274 -7.65 -22.42 -9.19
C LEU A 274 -7.05 -23.75 -9.66
N LYS A 275 -5.76 -24.00 -9.38
CA LYS A 275 -5.11 -25.28 -9.66
C LYS A 275 -5.70 -26.42 -8.83
N VAL A 276 -6.08 -26.17 -7.58
CA VAL A 276 -6.83 -27.15 -6.77
C VAL A 276 -8.21 -27.42 -7.39
N ILE A 277 -8.92 -26.39 -7.86
CA ILE A 277 -10.21 -26.59 -8.57
C ILE A 277 -10.03 -27.43 -9.83
N LEU A 278 -8.92 -27.29 -10.56
CA LEU A 278 -8.60 -28.08 -11.76
C LEU A 278 -8.18 -29.52 -11.45
N SER A 279 -7.77 -29.83 -10.23
CA SER A 279 -7.31 -31.18 -9.89
C SER A 279 -8.44 -32.22 -9.96
N PRO A 280 -8.13 -33.47 -10.35
CA PRO A 280 -9.10 -34.57 -10.30
C PRO A 280 -9.67 -34.77 -8.89
N ILE A 281 -10.92 -35.25 -8.80
CA ILE A 281 -11.62 -35.45 -7.53
C ILE A 281 -10.84 -36.40 -6.60
N ASP A 282 -10.22 -37.43 -7.16
CA ASP A 282 -9.49 -38.45 -6.39
C ASP A 282 -8.19 -37.91 -5.74
N SER A 283 -7.64 -36.78 -6.24
CA SER A 283 -6.37 -36.20 -5.78
C SER A 283 -6.50 -34.75 -5.30
N VAL A 284 -7.72 -34.22 -5.18
CA VAL A 284 -7.98 -32.82 -4.81
C VAL A 284 -7.50 -32.49 -3.40
N ALA A 285 -7.62 -33.43 -2.46
CA ALA A 285 -7.15 -33.28 -1.09
C ALA A 285 -5.61 -33.18 -1.00
N ASP A 286 -4.91 -34.04 -1.75
CA ASP A 286 -3.45 -34.05 -1.80
C ASP A 286 -2.93 -32.79 -2.52
N THR A 287 -3.60 -32.37 -3.59
CA THR A 287 -3.27 -31.13 -4.31
C THR A 287 -3.48 -29.90 -3.42
N TYR A 288 -4.56 -29.86 -2.63
CA TYR A 288 -4.81 -28.79 -1.68
C TYR A 288 -3.70 -28.71 -0.61
N GLY A 289 -3.36 -29.83 0.03
CA GLY A 289 -2.27 -29.87 1.02
C GLY A 289 -0.92 -29.43 0.46
N ALA A 290 -0.63 -29.76 -0.80
CA ALA A 290 0.62 -29.37 -1.46
C ALA A 290 0.67 -27.89 -1.88
N LEU A 291 -0.43 -27.35 -2.41
CA LEU A 291 -0.46 -25.99 -2.98
C LEU A 291 -0.89 -24.90 -1.99
N ILE A 292 -1.61 -25.27 -0.93
CA ILE A 292 -2.13 -24.38 0.11
C ILE A 292 -1.83 -24.98 1.50
N PRO A 293 -0.54 -25.11 1.87
CA PRO A 293 -0.13 -25.77 3.12
C PRO A 293 -0.58 -25.05 4.38
N GLU A 294 -0.82 -23.73 4.31
CA GLU A 294 -1.36 -22.92 5.41
C GLU A 294 -2.90 -22.80 5.38
N GLY A 295 -3.55 -23.51 4.46
CA GLY A 295 -4.99 -23.44 4.24
C GLY A 295 -5.78 -24.11 5.36
N THR A 296 -7.01 -23.62 5.59
CA THR A 296 -7.90 -24.16 6.64
C THR A 296 -8.85 -25.23 6.10
N PRO A 297 -9.38 -26.15 6.93
CA PRO A 297 -10.42 -27.07 6.49
C PRO A 297 -11.68 -26.38 5.94
N SER A 298 -12.04 -25.21 6.51
CA SER A 298 -13.13 -24.37 6.00
C SER A 298 -12.86 -23.80 4.61
N GLU A 299 -11.61 -23.42 4.34
CA GLU A 299 -11.21 -22.96 3.00
C GLU A 299 -11.22 -24.13 2.01
N PHE A 300 -10.76 -25.32 2.41
CA PHE A 300 -10.85 -26.51 1.57
C PHE A 300 -12.29 -26.86 1.21
N GLN A 301 -13.18 -26.87 2.20
CA GLN A 301 -14.62 -27.05 1.99
C GLN A 301 -15.16 -26.02 0.97
N ARG A 302 -14.78 -24.75 1.11
CA ARG A 302 -15.20 -23.70 0.17
C ARG A 302 -14.68 -23.95 -1.25
N ILE A 303 -13.47 -24.48 -1.42
CA ILE A 303 -12.91 -24.84 -2.73
C ILE A 303 -13.67 -26.02 -3.36
N LEU A 304 -14.07 -27.02 -2.57
CA LEU A 304 -14.89 -28.14 -3.07
C LEU A 304 -16.29 -27.68 -3.51
N GLU A 305 -16.88 -26.70 -2.80
CA GLU A 305 -18.12 -26.04 -3.22
C GLU A 305 -17.94 -25.31 -4.55
N LEU A 306 -16.85 -24.53 -4.71
CA LEU A 306 -16.53 -23.85 -5.96
C LEU A 306 -16.36 -24.82 -7.12
N LYS A 307 -15.74 -25.98 -6.90
CA LYS A 307 -15.60 -27.03 -7.93
C LYS A 307 -16.97 -27.63 -8.34
N GLY A 308 -18.02 -27.43 -7.54
CA GLY A 308 -19.38 -27.88 -7.84
C GLY A 308 -19.65 -29.35 -7.48
N LEU A 309 -18.88 -29.91 -6.54
CA LEU A 309 -19.09 -31.29 -6.09
C LEU A 309 -20.39 -31.44 -5.30
N LYS A 310 -20.99 -32.64 -5.33
CA LYS A 310 -22.19 -32.93 -4.52
C LYS A 310 -21.82 -32.99 -3.05
N LYS A 311 -22.75 -32.59 -2.17
CA LYS A 311 -22.52 -32.59 -0.71
C LYS A 311 -22.06 -33.94 -0.15
N ALA A 312 -22.53 -35.06 -0.70
CA ALA A 312 -22.11 -36.39 -0.30
C ALA A 312 -20.61 -36.61 -0.59
N ASP A 313 -20.18 -36.34 -1.83
CA ASP A 313 -18.78 -36.48 -2.25
C ASP A 313 -17.87 -35.54 -1.47
N GLN A 314 -18.31 -34.29 -1.24
CA GLN A 314 -17.59 -33.33 -0.40
C GLN A 314 -17.33 -33.87 1.00
N GLN A 315 -18.35 -34.45 1.65
CA GLN A 315 -18.22 -34.98 3.00
C GLN A 315 -17.21 -36.14 3.06
N THR A 316 -17.27 -37.07 2.09
CA THR A 316 -16.30 -38.17 2.01
C THR A 316 -14.86 -37.65 1.87
N ILE A 317 -14.62 -36.68 0.98
CA ILE A 317 -13.30 -36.09 0.76
C ILE A 317 -12.81 -35.34 2.03
N LEU A 318 -13.69 -34.60 2.69
CA LEU A 318 -13.36 -33.86 3.92
C LEU A 318 -13.03 -34.81 5.07
N ASP A 319 -13.79 -35.91 5.23
CA ASP A 319 -13.53 -36.90 6.27
C ASP A 319 -12.17 -37.58 6.06
N ASP A 320 -11.83 -37.92 4.81
CA ASP A 320 -10.53 -38.50 4.48
C ASP A 320 -9.39 -37.50 4.64
N PHE A 321 -9.60 -36.24 4.27
CA PHE A 321 -8.63 -35.16 4.51
C PHE A 321 -8.39 -34.94 6.01
N ASN A 322 -9.43 -34.94 6.85
CA ASN A 322 -9.31 -34.76 8.30
C ASN A 322 -8.60 -35.93 8.98
N LYS A 323 -8.86 -37.17 8.53
CA LYS A 323 -8.12 -38.36 9.01
C LYS A 323 -6.62 -38.27 8.69
N ARG A 324 -6.27 -37.77 7.50
CA ARG A 324 -4.86 -37.49 7.14
C ARG A 324 -4.31 -36.28 7.90
N GLY A 325 -5.16 -35.28 8.15
CA GLY A 325 -4.95 -34.07 8.98
C GLY A 325 -4.34 -34.34 10.34
N SER A 326 -4.82 -35.38 11.03
CA SER A 326 -4.28 -35.85 12.31
C SER A 326 -2.91 -36.54 12.20
N GLY A 327 -2.38 -36.76 10.99
CA GLY A 327 -1.09 -37.38 10.71
C GLY A 327 -0.04 -36.46 10.03
N PHE A 328 -0.37 -35.21 9.69
CA PHE A 328 0.58 -34.31 9.00
C PHE A 328 1.64 -33.66 9.91
N LEU A 329 1.71 -34.01 11.20
CA LEU A 329 2.79 -33.57 12.09
C LEU A 329 3.98 -34.54 12.17
N GLU A 330 3.89 -35.75 11.63
CA GLU A 330 5.04 -36.66 11.58
C GLU A 330 5.05 -37.45 10.27
N SER A 331 5.93 -37.06 9.35
CA SER A 331 6.52 -38.04 8.45
C SER A 331 7.95 -38.31 8.94
N PRO A 332 8.27 -39.51 9.44
CA PRO A 332 9.65 -39.91 9.65
C PRO A 332 10.30 -40.10 8.28
N VAL A 333 11.31 -39.28 7.99
CA VAL A 333 12.29 -39.63 6.97
C VAL A 333 13.12 -40.77 7.53
N ALA A 334 12.83 -42.00 7.12
CA ALA A 334 13.73 -43.13 7.34
C ALA A 334 13.66 -44.14 6.18
N ALA A 335 14.75 -44.12 5.41
CA ALA A 335 15.43 -45.27 4.80
C ALA A 335 14.63 -46.22 3.90
N GLN A 336 14.85 -46.08 2.59
CA GLN A 336 15.11 -47.23 1.74
C GLN A 336 16.50 -47.08 1.10
N ALA A 337 17.43 -47.87 1.63
CA ALA A 337 18.73 -48.16 1.02
C ALA A 337 18.60 -49.36 0.07
N ASN A 338 19.57 -49.47 -0.85
CA ASN A 338 19.90 -50.58 -1.77
C ASN A 338 19.16 -50.54 -3.12
N GLN A 339 19.79 -50.51 -4.32
CA GLN A 339 21.17 -50.82 -4.74
C GLN A 339 21.49 -50.10 -6.08
N VAL A 340 22.73 -49.64 -6.27
CA VAL A 340 23.39 -49.62 -7.59
C VAL A 340 24.91 -49.87 -7.38
N PRO A 341 25.62 -50.70 -8.18
CA PRO A 341 26.99 -51.13 -7.90
C PRO A 341 28.08 -50.08 -8.18
N GLN A 342 29.17 -50.14 -7.42
CA GLN A 342 30.39 -49.30 -7.50
C GLN A 342 31.32 -49.64 -8.67
N MET A 343 32.07 -48.63 -9.15
CA MET A 343 33.48 -48.77 -9.58
C MET A 343 34.35 -47.59 -9.07
N VAL A 344 35.32 -47.96 -8.23
CA VAL A 344 36.67 -47.43 -7.89
C VAL A 344 37.27 -46.23 -8.68
N VAL A 345 37.91 -45.24 -8.00
CA VAL A 345 39.37 -45.10 -7.69
C VAL A 345 39.61 -43.82 -6.80
N ALA A 346 40.66 -43.83 -5.95
CA ALA A 346 41.09 -42.85 -4.91
C ALA A 346 42.15 -41.78 -5.41
N PRO A 347 42.91 -41.01 -4.58
CA PRO A 347 42.57 -39.94 -3.59
C PRO A 347 43.40 -38.59 -3.64
N VAL A 348 42.80 -37.44 -3.21
CA VAL A 348 43.31 -36.33 -2.27
C VAL A 348 44.45 -35.33 -2.71
N PRO A 349 44.71 -34.07 -2.18
CA PRO A 349 44.07 -33.07 -1.24
C PRO A 349 44.02 -31.55 -1.77
N PRO A 350 44.03 -30.43 -0.96
CA PRO A 350 42.89 -29.59 -0.51
C PRO A 350 43.00 -28.06 -0.92
N PRO A 351 42.13 -27.10 -0.46
CA PRO A 351 42.42 -26.35 0.80
C PRO A 351 41.22 -25.74 1.60
N LEU A 352 41.45 -25.63 2.92
CA LEU A 352 41.27 -24.52 3.90
C LEU A 352 39.94 -23.72 4.09
N THR A 353 39.41 -23.87 5.33
CA THR A 353 38.93 -22.89 6.35
C THR A 353 37.78 -21.89 6.08
N SER A 354 36.69 -22.00 6.86
CA SER A 354 36.25 -21.00 7.88
C SER A 354 34.96 -21.44 8.63
N THR A 355 34.87 -21.08 9.91
CA THR A 355 33.75 -21.29 10.87
C THR A 355 33.17 -19.92 11.31
N PRO A 356 32.21 -19.79 12.27
CA PRO A 356 30.78 -20.06 12.12
C PRO A 356 29.83 -18.92 12.61
N SER A 357 28.56 -19.03 12.18
CA SER A 357 27.25 -18.73 12.82
C SER A 357 27.04 -17.61 13.87
N ALA A 358 25.98 -16.81 13.66
CA ALA A 358 25.06 -16.35 14.72
C ALA A 358 23.66 -16.08 14.14
N ALA A 359 22.72 -17.02 14.30
CA ALA A 359 21.31 -16.84 14.03
C ALA A 359 20.54 -16.72 15.36
N VAL A 360 19.83 -15.60 15.54
CA VAL A 360 18.92 -15.37 16.67
C VAL A 360 17.53 -15.85 16.26
N ILE A 361 17.05 -16.89 16.94
CA ILE A 361 15.67 -17.39 16.84
C ILE A 361 14.83 -16.58 17.82
N ALA A 362 13.84 -15.83 17.33
CA ALA A 362 12.83 -15.17 18.15
C ALA A 362 11.51 -15.98 18.11
N SER A 363 10.94 -16.26 19.28
CA SER A 363 9.78 -17.12 19.50
C SER A 363 8.44 -16.45 19.14
N ARG A 364 7.46 -17.28 18.78
CA ARG A 364 6.12 -16.96 18.21
C ARG A 364 5.19 -16.13 19.10
N GLU A 365 5.47 -15.97 20.39
CA GLU A 365 4.59 -15.26 21.33
C GLU A 365 4.73 -13.73 21.27
N ASP A 366 5.88 -13.21 20.81
CA ASP A 366 6.13 -11.77 20.64
C ASP A 366 5.43 -11.16 19.40
N VAL A 367 5.07 -11.99 18.42
CA VAL A 367 4.46 -11.55 17.15
C VAL A 367 2.94 -11.35 17.30
N LEU A 368 2.28 -12.22 18.09
CA LEU A 368 0.83 -12.17 18.29
C LEU A 368 0.40 -11.01 19.20
N THR A 369 1.23 -10.66 20.20
CA THR A 369 0.95 -9.54 21.11
C THR A 369 1.07 -8.17 20.42
N ARG A 370 1.87 -8.07 19.34
CA ARG A 370 2.01 -6.84 18.53
C ARG A 370 0.85 -6.58 17.57
N ALA A 371 0.11 -7.60 17.16
CA ALA A 371 -1.01 -7.44 16.22
C ALA A 371 -2.24 -6.80 16.88
N ALA A 372 -2.47 -7.03 18.18
CA ALA A 372 -3.63 -6.52 18.91
C ALA A 372 -3.54 -5.02 19.27
N ALA A 373 -2.37 -4.38 19.16
CA ALA A 373 -2.14 -2.97 19.54
C ALA A 373 -2.34 -1.96 18.39
N LEU A 374 -2.63 -2.42 17.16
CA LEU A 374 -2.65 -1.56 15.96
C LEU A 374 -3.94 -0.75 15.74
N GLY A 375 -4.92 -0.87 16.63
CA GLY A 375 -6.30 -0.44 16.37
C GLY A 375 -6.57 1.06 16.31
N ARG A 376 -5.80 1.95 16.96
CA ARG A 376 -6.20 3.38 17.05
C ARG A 376 -5.08 4.43 17.04
N GLY A 377 -3.79 4.05 16.99
CA GLY A 377 -2.66 4.99 17.06
C GLY A 377 -1.50 4.75 16.06
N ALA A 378 -1.60 3.75 15.17
CA ALA A 378 -0.48 3.33 14.33
C ALA A 378 -0.32 4.16 13.03
N ALA A 379 -1.38 4.78 12.52
CA ALA A 379 -1.33 5.52 11.27
C ALA A 379 -0.47 6.80 11.37
N THR A 380 -0.52 7.50 12.51
CA THR A 380 0.28 8.70 12.75
C THR A 380 1.72 8.36 13.12
N THR A 381 1.96 7.35 13.95
CA THR A 381 3.32 6.93 14.35
C THR A 381 4.09 6.28 13.20
N GLY A 382 3.43 5.48 12.35
CA GLY A 382 4.04 4.90 11.16
C GLY A 382 4.41 5.97 10.13
N PHE A 383 3.57 6.99 9.95
CA PHE A 383 3.85 8.11 9.05
C PHE A 383 4.96 9.03 9.58
N LYS A 384 4.98 9.34 10.89
CA LYS A 384 6.09 10.07 11.53
C LYS A 384 7.42 9.33 11.37
N ARG A 385 7.42 8.00 11.56
CA ARG A 385 8.62 7.17 11.36
C ARG A 385 9.04 7.15 9.89
N PHE A 386 8.10 7.14 8.96
CA PHE A 386 8.36 7.21 7.52
C PHE A 386 8.95 8.56 7.09
N LEU A 387 8.41 9.69 7.57
CA LEU A 387 8.99 11.02 7.35
C LEU A 387 10.39 11.13 7.97
N ALA A 388 10.57 10.67 9.21
CA ALA A 388 11.88 10.68 9.88
C ALA A 388 12.93 9.81 9.15
N LEU A 389 12.54 8.66 8.59
CA LEU A 389 13.41 7.82 7.76
C LEU A 389 13.76 8.49 6.43
N THR A 390 12.85 9.29 5.88
CA THR A 390 13.05 10.03 4.63
C THR A 390 13.99 11.22 4.83
N GLU A 391 13.85 11.92 5.96
CA GLU A 391 14.73 13.01 6.38
C GLU A 391 16.15 12.50 6.66
N ALA A 392 16.29 11.38 7.38
CA ALA A 392 17.56 10.70 7.58
C ALA A 392 18.19 10.15 6.28
N ALA A 393 17.39 9.80 5.26
CA ALA A 393 17.89 9.39 3.95
C ALA A 393 18.35 10.58 3.08
N LYS A 394 17.80 11.77 3.31
CA LYS A 394 18.17 13.00 2.61
C LYS A 394 19.52 13.56 3.10
N ASP A 395 19.86 13.35 4.38
CA ASP A 395 21.13 13.77 4.98
C ASP A 395 22.32 12.84 4.66
N ARG A 396 22.11 11.70 4.00
CA ARG A 396 23.19 10.83 3.50
C ARG A 396 23.84 11.34 2.20
N LYS A 397 23.97 12.66 2.04
CA LYS A 397 24.55 13.30 0.84
C LYS A 397 26.07 13.53 0.90
N ASP A 398 26.80 12.81 1.74
CA ASP A 398 28.27 12.79 1.73
C ASP A 398 28.78 11.47 1.14
N GLY A 399 28.68 11.36 -0.19
CA GLY A 399 29.35 10.35 -1.01
C GLY A 399 30.28 11.02 -2.03
N PRO A 400 31.30 10.31 -2.57
CA PRO A 400 32.48 10.88 -3.23
C PRO A 400 32.26 11.50 -4.63
N PHE A 401 31.08 12.03 -4.93
CA PHE A 401 30.72 12.61 -6.24
C PHE A 401 30.93 14.12 -6.38
N ARG A 402 31.53 14.79 -5.39
CA ARG A 402 31.77 16.25 -5.41
C ARG A 402 32.96 16.70 -6.28
N LYS A 403 33.58 15.82 -7.07
CA LYS A 403 34.74 16.14 -7.93
C LYS A 403 34.45 16.23 -9.43
N LEU A 404 33.19 16.17 -9.87
CA LEU A 404 32.86 16.18 -11.31
C LEU A 404 32.23 17.48 -11.86
N PHE A 405 32.09 18.53 -11.06
CA PHE A 405 31.45 19.79 -11.52
C PHE A 405 32.16 21.09 -11.13
N ASN A 406 33.44 21.03 -10.75
CA ASN A 406 34.28 22.23 -10.67
C ASN A 406 35.49 22.05 -11.59
N ALA A 407 35.32 22.46 -12.85
CA ALA A 407 36.37 22.88 -13.77
C ALA A 407 35.87 24.14 -14.47
#